data_AF-A0A314Y968-F1
#
_entry.id   AF-A0A314Y968-F1
#
_cell.length_a   1.000
_cell.length_b   1.000
_cell.length_c   1.000
_cell.angle_alpha   90.00
_cell.angle_beta   90.00
_cell.angle_gamma   90.00
#
_symmetry.space_group_name_H-M   'P 1'
#
loop_
_entity.id
_entity.type
_entity.pdbx_description
1 polymer ?
#
loop_
_entity_poly.entity_id
_entity_poly.type
_entity_poly.pdbx_seq_one_letter_code
_entity_poly.pdbx_strand_id
1 'polypeptide(L)'
;MAELMEYSNLLDRADECEDPYMRLVFATSWAISVYYAYQRTWKPFNPILGETYEMVNHSGVTFIAEQVSHHPPMSAGHAENEHFAYDVTSKLKTKFLGNSLDVYPVGRTHVTLKRDGVVLDLVPPPTKPCGWFGAGRYEVDGYVYNAAEEPQILMTGKWNESMSYQPCDMEGEPLPGTELKEVWHIADAPKNDKFQYTYFAHKINSFDTAPKRLLASDSRLRPDRCALEKGDLSKSGAEKSRLEERQRAEKREREAKHHEFTPRWFDLTEEVTPTPWGDLEVYQYNNKYNEHRAAVDSSDSIDEVDVKLIEFNPWQYGNLSAE
;
A
#
# COMPACT_ATOMS: atom_id res chain seq x y z
N MET A 1 -2.30 1.87 0.44
CA MET A 1 -1.04 1.11 0.57
C MET A 1 -1.29 -0.21 1.29
N ALA A 2 -1.79 -0.20 2.53
CA ALA A 2 -2.09 -1.43 3.28
C ALA A 2 -3.05 -2.41 2.58
N GLU A 3 -3.96 -1.92 1.72
CA GLU A 3 -4.88 -2.78 0.95
C GLU A 3 -4.19 -3.78 0.00
N LEU A 4 -2.92 -3.54 -0.39
CA LEU A 4 -2.13 -4.56 -1.11
C LEU A 4 -1.94 -5.85 -0.30
N MET A 5 -2.09 -5.79 1.03
CA MET A 5 -1.89 -6.93 1.91
C MET A 5 -3.11 -7.86 1.97
N GLU A 6 -4.23 -7.53 1.34
CA GLU A 6 -5.44 -8.37 1.32
C GLU A 6 -5.16 -9.77 0.75
N TYR A 7 -4.33 -9.84 -0.30
CA TYR A 7 -3.94 -11.08 -0.97
C TYR A 7 -2.46 -11.41 -0.77
N SER A 8 -1.88 -11.00 0.36
CA SER A 8 -0.47 -11.25 0.72
C SER A 8 -0.10 -12.74 0.74
N ASN A 9 -1.06 -13.64 0.94
CA ASN A 9 -0.87 -15.09 0.86
C ASN A 9 -0.34 -15.57 -0.52
N LEU A 10 -0.48 -14.76 -1.58
CA LEU A 10 0.13 -15.03 -2.87
C LEU A 10 1.65 -14.86 -2.83
N LEU A 11 2.19 -13.94 -2.01
CA LEU A 11 3.63 -13.81 -1.80
C LEU A 11 4.18 -14.98 -0.99
N ASP A 12 3.43 -15.48 0.00
CA ASP A 12 3.81 -16.70 0.74
C ASP A 12 3.95 -17.88 -0.22
N ARG A 13 2.97 -18.07 -1.11
CA ARG A 13 3.03 -19.09 -2.17
C ARG A 13 4.20 -18.86 -3.14
N ALA A 14 4.55 -17.61 -3.43
CA ALA A 14 5.69 -17.28 -4.30
C ALA A 14 7.02 -17.68 -3.64
N ASP A 15 7.17 -17.38 -2.36
CA ASP A 15 8.34 -17.73 -1.55
C ASP A 15 8.51 -19.25 -1.42
N GLU A 16 7.42 -19.98 -1.20
CA GLU A 16 7.40 -21.44 -1.12
C GLU A 16 7.57 -22.14 -2.48
N CYS A 17 7.43 -21.44 -3.60
CA CYS A 17 7.48 -22.04 -4.92
C CYS A 17 8.93 -22.33 -5.38
N GLU A 18 9.21 -23.60 -5.71
CA GLU A 18 10.50 -24.02 -6.28
C GLU A 18 10.63 -23.65 -7.76
N ASP A 19 9.53 -23.67 -8.51
CA ASP A 19 9.51 -23.28 -9.92
C ASP A 19 9.60 -21.74 -10.04
N PRO A 20 10.69 -21.20 -10.62
CA PRO A 20 10.88 -19.75 -10.72
C PRO A 20 9.83 -19.06 -11.59
N TYR A 21 9.23 -19.76 -12.56
CA TYR A 21 8.18 -19.18 -13.39
C TYR A 21 6.87 -19.09 -12.62
N MET A 22 6.51 -20.14 -11.88
CA MET A 22 5.31 -20.12 -11.03
C MET A 22 5.45 -19.14 -9.85
N ARG A 23 6.65 -18.93 -9.31
CA ARG A 23 6.95 -17.84 -8.38
C ARG A 23 6.56 -16.48 -8.95
N LEU A 24 6.95 -16.20 -10.19
CA LEU A 24 6.58 -14.96 -10.88
C LEU A 24 5.08 -14.87 -11.15
N VAL A 25 4.40 -15.99 -11.44
CA VAL A 25 2.93 -16.03 -11.57
C VAL A 25 2.24 -15.59 -10.27
N PHE A 26 2.68 -16.12 -9.12
CA PHE A 26 2.10 -15.74 -7.83
C PHE A 26 2.38 -14.28 -7.47
N ALA A 27 3.63 -13.83 -7.61
CA ALA A 27 4.02 -12.45 -7.32
C ALA A 27 3.31 -11.44 -8.25
N THR A 28 3.17 -11.75 -9.53
CA THR A 28 2.48 -10.90 -10.50
C THR A 28 0.98 -10.84 -10.21
N SER A 29 0.37 -11.97 -9.83
CA SER A 29 -1.04 -12.02 -9.45
C SER A 29 -1.31 -11.17 -8.21
N TRP A 30 -0.41 -11.21 -7.22
CA TRP A 30 -0.47 -10.33 -6.06
C TRP A 30 -0.38 -8.85 -6.46
N ALA A 31 0.57 -8.50 -7.32
CA ALA A 31 0.76 -7.12 -7.79
C ALA A 31 -0.49 -6.58 -8.52
N ILE A 32 -1.15 -7.41 -9.32
CA ILE A 32 -2.37 -7.07 -10.05
C ILE A 32 -3.58 -6.99 -9.11
N SER A 33 -3.62 -7.81 -8.06
CA SER A 33 -4.80 -7.97 -7.22
C SER A 33 -5.32 -6.66 -6.63
N VAL A 34 -4.48 -5.67 -6.34
CA VAL A 34 -4.93 -4.39 -5.78
C VAL A 34 -5.74 -3.53 -6.76
N TYR A 35 -5.62 -3.77 -8.06
CA TYR A 35 -6.23 -2.91 -9.08
C TYR A 35 -7.75 -2.93 -9.03
N TYR A 36 -8.39 -3.96 -8.44
CA TYR A 36 -9.85 -3.95 -8.22
C TYR A 36 -10.30 -2.67 -7.48
N ALA A 37 -9.45 -2.14 -6.59
CA ALA A 37 -9.70 -0.96 -5.78
C ALA A 37 -9.82 0.32 -6.63
N TYR A 38 -9.31 0.33 -7.87
CA TYR A 38 -9.37 1.50 -8.76
C TYR A 38 -10.78 1.77 -9.28
N GLN A 39 -11.74 0.88 -9.01
CA GLN A 39 -13.15 1.15 -9.24
C GLN A 39 -13.72 2.19 -8.24
N ARG A 40 -13.02 2.46 -7.13
CA ARG A 40 -13.41 3.45 -6.13
C ARG A 40 -13.02 4.84 -6.60
N THR A 41 -14.01 5.67 -6.88
CA THR A 41 -13.82 7.02 -7.45
C THR A 41 -13.67 8.11 -6.39
N TRP A 42 -13.84 7.76 -5.11
CA TRP A 42 -13.68 8.70 -4.00
C TRP A 42 -12.20 8.97 -3.74
N LYS A 43 -11.84 10.25 -3.61
CA LYS A 43 -10.48 10.66 -3.26
C LYS A 43 -10.17 10.25 -1.82
N PRO A 44 -9.09 9.51 -1.54
CA PRO A 44 -8.63 9.27 -0.17
C PRO A 44 -8.20 10.59 0.50
N PHE A 45 -8.20 10.62 1.83
CA PHE A 45 -7.62 11.74 2.56
C PHE A 45 -6.14 11.86 2.20
N ASN A 46 -5.67 13.09 1.96
CA ASN A 46 -4.24 13.35 1.85
C ASN A 46 -3.64 13.27 3.27
N PRO A 47 -2.70 12.36 3.55
CA PRO A 47 -2.13 12.24 4.88
C PRO A 47 -1.40 13.51 5.31
N ILE A 48 -1.41 13.78 6.61
CA ILE A 48 -0.65 14.85 7.24
C ILE A 48 0.82 14.44 7.32
N LEU A 49 1.77 15.37 7.22
CA LEU A 49 3.20 15.07 7.39
C LEU A 49 3.44 14.39 8.74
N GLY A 50 4.11 13.22 8.75
CA GLY A 50 4.32 12.39 9.94
C GLY A 50 3.12 11.51 10.35
N GLU A 51 2.00 11.59 9.63
CA GLU A 51 0.88 10.65 9.82
C GLU A 51 1.35 9.23 9.49
N THR A 52 1.00 8.27 10.35
CA THR A 52 1.34 6.86 10.18
C THR A 52 0.10 6.02 9.99
N TYR A 53 0.28 4.79 9.52
CA TYR A 53 -0.74 3.76 9.59
C TYR A 53 -0.09 2.42 9.91
N GLU A 54 -0.55 1.77 10.97
CA GLU A 54 -0.04 0.45 11.38
C GLU A 54 -1.07 -0.67 11.27
N MET A 55 -0.61 -1.86 10.93
CA MET A 55 -1.34 -3.13 11.00
C MET A 55 -0.39 -4.17 11.58
N VAL A 56 -0.78 -4.86 12.65
CA VAL A 56 0.10 -5.81 13.36
C VAL A 56 -0.51 -7.20 13.32
N ASN A 57 0.28 -8.18 12.87
CA ASN A 57 -0.07 -9.60 12.81
C ASN A 57 -1.42 -9.89 12.13
N HIS A 58 -1.71 -9.20 11.03
CA HIS A 58 -2.91 -9.46 10.25
C HIS A 58 -2.64 -10.61 9.28
N SER A 59 -3.02 -11.83 9.67
CA SER A 59 -2.65 -13.06 8.96
C SER A 59 -1.13 -13.25 8.87
N GLY A 60 -0.40 -12.96 9.96
CA GLY A 60 1.07 -13.04 10.00
C GLY A 60 1.79 -11.81 9.45
N VAL A 61 1.09 -10.89 8.79
CA VAL A 61 1.70 -9.67 8.21
C VAL A 61 1.68 -8.51 9.20
N THR A 62 2.83 -7.88 9.38
CA THR A 62 2.95 -6.57 10.02
C THR A 62 3.24 -5.53 8.95
N PHE A 63 2.55 -4.39 8.99
CA PHE A 63 2.67 -3.29 8.04
C PHE A 63 2.76 -1.95 8.78
N ILE A 64 3.62 -1.07 8.31
CA ILE A 64 3.73 0.32 8.75
C ILE A 64 3.86 1.22 7.52
N ALA A 65 3.14 2.34 7.51
CA ALA A 65 3.37 3.42 6.55
C ALA A 65 3.51 4.75 7.27
N GLU A 66 4.21 5.67 6.64
CA GLU A 66 4.44 7.03 7.13
C GLU A 66 4.37 8.03 5.97
N GLN A 67 3.74 9.18 6.20
CA GLN A 67 3.79 10.31 5.29
C GLN A 67 5.13 11.04 5.45
N VAL A 68 6.11 10.64 4.64
CA VAL A 68 7.50 11.12 4.70
C VAL A 68 7.70 12.52 4.09
N SER A 69 6.81 12.96 3.20
CA SER A 69 6.84 14.32 2.64
C SER A 69 5.44 14.83 2.32
N HIS A 70 5.21 16.15 2.39
CA HIS A 70 3.93 16.78 2.05
C HIS A 70 4.00 17.63 0.77
N HIS A 71 5.19 18.12 0.42
CA HIS A 71 5.41 18.95 -0.77
C HIS A 71 6.70 18.52 -1.48
N PRO A 72 6.63 17.56 -2.43
CA PRO A 72 5.43 16.86 -2.89
C PRO A 72 4.89 15.83 -1.87
N PRO A 73 3.61 15.43 -1.94
CA PRO A 73 3.07 14.40 -1.05
C PRO A 73 3.68 13.04 -1.39
N MET A 74 4.37 12.45 -0.43
CA MET A 74 4.99 11.14 -0.53
C MET A 74 4.74 10.33 0.74
N SER A 75 4.49 9.03 0.56
CA SER A 75 4.33 8.07 1.64
C SER A 75 5.33 6.93 1.43
N ALA A 76 5.97 6.50 2.51
CA ALA A 76 6.74 5.27 2.55
C ALA A 76 5.95 4.19 3.28
N GLY A 77 6.14 2.94 2.91
CA GLY A 77 5.48 1.79 3.53
C GLY A 77 6.39 0.58 3.57
N HIS A 78 6.25 -0.21 4.62
CA HIS A 78 6.92 -1.48 4.82
C HIS A 78 5.90 -2.51 5.28
N ALA A 79 6.00 -3.73 4.76
CA ALA A 79 5.27 -4.87 5.26
C ALA A 79 6.18 -6.09 5.33
N GLU A 80 5.99 -6.94 6.33
CA GLU A 80 6.71 -8.21 6.38
C GLU A 80 5.96 -9.29 7.15
N ASN A 81 6.29 -10.53 6.81
CA ASN A 81 5.98 -11.74 7.57
C ASN A 81 7.17 -12.72 7.48
N GLU A 82 6.97 -14.00 7.75
CA GLU A 82 8.04 -15.01 7.66
C GLU A 82 8.54 -15.26 6.22
N HIS A 83 7.72 -14.97 5.21
CA HIS A 83 7.97 -15.29 3.80
C HIS A 83 8.48 -14.13 2.98
N PHE A 84 8.05 -12.89 3.27
CA PHE A 84 8.43 -11.75 2.46
C PHE A 84 8.68 -10.48 3.27
N ALA A 85 9.41 -9.57 2.65
CA ALA A 85 9.46 -8.15 3.00
C ALA A 85 9.02 -7.33 1.78
N TYR A 86 8.19 -6.32 1.99
CA TYR A 86 7.64 -5.42 0.99
C TYR A 86 8.02 -4.00 1.38
N ASP A 87 8.64 -3.27 0.46
CA ASP A 87 9.02 -1.88 0.63
C ASP A 87 8.43 -1.03 -0.49
N VAL A 88 7.89 0.11 -0.14
CA VAL A 88 7.29 1.03 -1.11
C VAL A 88 7.58 2.47 -0.75
N THR A 89 8.02 3.24 -1.74
CA THR A 89 7.94 4.70 -1.73
C THR A 89 6.95 5.12 -2.81
N SER A 90 5.92 5.86 -2.44
CA SER A 90 4.85 6.26 -3.36
C SER A 90 4.63 7.77 -3.36
N LYS A 91 4.55 8.32 -4.57
CA LYS A 91 4.20 9.68 -4.91
C LYS A 91 3.12 9.64 -5.97
N LEU A 92 1.96 10.22 -5.66
CA LEU A 92 0.88 10.28 -6.64
C LEU A 92 1.00 11.55 -7.49
N LYS A 93 1.02 11.40 -8.82
CA LYS A 93 0.89 12.53 -9.73
C LYS A 93 -0.41 12.42 -10.49
N THR A 94 -1.17 13.51 -10.53
CA THR A 94 -2.47 13.54 -11.22
C THR A 94 -2.47 14.59 -12.33
N LYS A 95 -3.08 14.28 -13.47
CA LYS A 95 -3.25 15.23 -14.58
C LYS A 95 -4.70 15.23 -15.05
N PHE A 96 -5.35 16.38 -14.97
CA PHE A 96 -6.69 16.57 -15.53
C PHE A 96 -6.57 16.86 -17.03
N LEU A 97 -7.26 16.06 -17.85
CA LEU A 97 -7.23 16.15 -19.32
C LEU A 97 -8.50 16.78 -19.91
N GLY A 98 -9.39 17.30 -19.05
CA GLY A 98 -10.67 17.90 -19.45
C GLY A 98 -11.85 16.95 -19.23
N ASN A 99 -11.79 15.74 -19.78
CA ASN A 99 -12.81 14.70 -19.63
C ASN A 99 -12.36 13.48 -18.82
N SER A 100 -11.07 13.38 -18.48
CA SER A 100 -10.50 12.33 -17.65
C SER A 100 -9.50 12.91 -16.64
N LEU A 101 -9.23 12.10 -15.62
CA LEU A 101 -8.16 12.33 -14.66
C LEU A 101 -7.18 11.17 -14.77
N ASP A 102 -5.97 11.44 -15.27
CA ASP A 102 -4.90 10.46 -15.25
C ASP A 102 -4.25 10.48 -13.87
N VAL A 103 -4.04 9.30 -13.32
CA VAL A 103 -3.40 9.07 -12.02
C VAL A 103 -2.16 8.21 -12.26
N TYR A 104 -0.99 8.79 -12.02
CA TYR A 104 0.29 8.13 -12.18
C TYR A 104 0.83 7.78 -10.79
N PRO A 105 0.83 6.49 -10.40
CA PRO A 105 1.58 6.05 -9.24
C PRO A 105 3.06 6.10 -9.59
N VAL A 106 3.79 7.02 -8.97
CA VAL A 106 5.22 7.20 -9.17
C VAL A 106 5.91 6.72 -7.92
N GLY A 107 6.82 5.76 -8.05
CA GLY A 107 7.32 5.09 -6.87
C GLY A 107 8.33 4.01 -7.16
N ARG A 108 8.89 3.51 -6.06
CA ARG A 108 9.65 2.28 -6.00
C ARG A 108 8.83 1.29 -5.20
N THR A 109 8.66 0.07 -5.71
CA THR A 109 8.00 -1.02 -4.99
C THR A 109 8.86 -2.26 -5.10
N HIS A 110 9.38 -2.74 -3.98
CA HIS A 110 10.29 -3.88 -3.90
C HIS A 110 9.67 -4.97 -3.03
N VAL A 111 9.81 -6.22 -3.45
CA VAL A 111 9.48 -7.39 -2.64
C VAL A 111 10.69 -8.28 -2.54
N THR A 112 11.11 -8.61 -1.33
CA THR A 112 12.11 -9.65 -1.07
C THR A 112 11.40 -10.90 -0.58
N LEU A 113 11.52 -12.01 -1.32
CA LEU A 113 11.11 -13.34 -0.89
C LEU A 113 12.23 -13.94 -0.04
N LYS A 114 11.92 -14.24 1.23
CA LYS A 114 12.91 -14.48 2.29
C LYS A 114 13.60 -15.85 2.16
N ARG A 115 12.94 -16.88 1.62
CA ARG A 115 13.51 -18.24 1.52
C ARG A 115 14.79 -18.27 0.69
N ASP A 116 14.74 -17.67 -0.50
CA ASP A 116 15.82 -17.73 -1.48
C ASP A 116 16.52 -16.35 -1.67
N GLY A 117 16.06 -15.31 -0.97
CA GLY A 117 16.58 -13.94 -1.09
C GLY A 117 16.27 -13.28 -2.43
N VAL A 118 15.21 -13.71 -3.11
CA VAL A 118 14.82 -13.19 -4.43
C VAL A 118 14.20 -11.81 -4.26
N VAL A 119 14.72 -10.83 -5.00
CA VAL A 119 14.19 -9.47 -5.02
C VAL A 119 13.40 -9.26 -6.31
N LEU A 120 12.17 -8.75 -6.17
CA LEU A 120 11.25 -8.45 -7.25
C LEU A 120 10.94 -6.95 -7.25
N ASP A 121 11.24 -6.30 -8.37
CA ASP A 121 10.95 -4.89 -8.57
C ASP A 121 9.63 -4.74 -9.34
N LEU A 122 8.66 -4.12 -8.70
CA LEU A 122 7.34 -3.93 -9.28
C LEU A 122 7.27 -2.59 -9.99
N VAL A 123 7.05 -2.67 -11.31
CA VAL A 123 6.70 -1.52 -12.13
C VAL A 123 5.20 -1.57 -12.39
N PRO A 124 4.42 -0.56 -11.96
CA PRO A 124 2.99 -0.50 -12.24
C PRO A 124 2.72 -0.64 -13.75
N PRO A 125 1.85 -1.58 -14.20
CA PRO A 125 1.57 -1.78 -15.61
C PRO A 125 1.01 -0.50 -16.27
N PRO A 126 1.37 -0.24 -17.54
CA PRO A 126 0.74 0.82 -18.31
C PRO A 126 -0.74 0.48 -18.52
N THR A 127 -1.65 1.35 -18.05
CA THR A 127 -3.09 1.16 -18.25
C THR A 127 -3.48 1.50 -19.68
N LYS A 128 -4.14 0.57 -20.39
CA LYS A 128 -4.70 0.83 -21.71
C LYS A 128 -6.09 1.49 -21.56
N PRO A 129 -6.39 2.59 -22.28
CA PRO A 129 -7.72 3.18 -22.28
C PRO A 129 -8.72 2.20 -22.91
N CYS A 130 -9.85 1.95 -22.25
CA CYS A 130 -10.91 1.17 -22.85
C CYS A 130 -11.60 1.96 -23.97
N GLY A 131 -11.87 1.32 -25.10
CA GLY A 131 -12.60 1.92 -26.20
C GLY A 131 -14.05 2.25 -25.81
N TRP A 132 -14.73 3.05 -26.62
CA TRP A 132 -16.10 3.55 -26.37
C TRP A 132 -17.13 2.43 -26.15
N PHE A 133 -16.88 1.26 -26.73
CA PHE A 133 -17.77 0.10 -26.63
C PHE A 133 -17.40 -0.86 -25.49
N GLY A 134 -16.41 -0.52 -24.67
CA GLY A 134 -16.01 -1.31 -23.49
C GLY A 134 -15.31 -2.64 -23.79
N ALA A 135 -14.99 -2.94 -25.05
CA ALA A 135 -14.15 -4.07 -25.40
C ALA A 135 -12.78 -3.92 -24.71
N GLY A 136 -12.28 -5.00 -24.09
CA GLY A 136 -11.03 -4.95 -23.34
C GLY A 136 -11.14 -4.37 -21.93
N ARG A 137 -12.34 -4.00 -21.48
CA ARG A 137 -12.47 -3.36 -20.16
C ARG A 137 -12.11 -4.36 -19.07
N TYR A 138 -11.11 -3.96 -18.28
CA TYR A 138 -10.55 -4.72 -17.16
C TYR A 138 -9.64 -5.88 -17.53
N GLU A 139 -9.48 -6.18 -18.82
CA GLU A 139 -8.62 -7.26 -19.28
C GLU A 139 -7.15 -6.98 -18.93
N VAL A 140 -6.47 -8.05 -18.51
CA VAL A 140 -5.04 -8.09 -18.30
C VAL A 140 -4.50 -9.31 -19.01
N ASP A 141 -3.51 -9.09 -19.87
CA ASP A 141 -2.76 -10.15 -20.54
C ASP A 141 -1.27 -9.86 -20.39
N GLY A 142 -0.50 -10.90 -20.17
CA GLY A 142 0.95 -10.84 -20.03
C GLY A 142 1.59 -12.21 -20.07
N TYR A 143 2.90 -12.23 -20.06
CA TYR A 143 3.67 -13.47 -20.09
C TYR A 143 4.76 -13.43 -19.03
N VAL A 144 5.06 -14.59 -18.46
CA VAL A 144 6.29 -14.83 -17.72
C VAL A 144 7.33 -15.31 -18.71
N TYR A 145 8.48 -14.63 -18.74
CA TYR A 145 9.59 -14.93 -19.62
C TYR A 145 10.74 -15.58 -18.84
N ASN A 146 11.54 -16.38 -19.55
CA ASN A 146 12.85 -16.79 -19.06
C ASN A 146 13.92 -15.70 -19.30
N ALA A 147 15.15 -15.95 -18.85
CA ALA A 147 16.26 -15.01 -19.02
C ALA A 147 16.70 -14.80 -20.48
N ALA A 148 16.26 -15.65 -21.41
CA ALA A 148 16.49 -15.52 -22.85
C ALA A 148 15.33 -14.75 -23.54
N GLU A 149 14.42 -14.14 -22.77
CA GLU A 149 13.25 -13.42 -23.26
C GLU A 149 12.25 -14.32 -24.02
N GLU A 150 12.24 -15.62 -23.71
CA GLU A 150 11.29 -16.57 -24.30
C GLU A 150 10.09 -16.77 -23.36
N PRO A 151 8.84 -16.63 -23.86
CA PRO A 151 7.65 -16.80 -23.03
C PRO A 151 7.53 -18.25 -22.55
N GLN A 152 7.13 -18.42 -21.29
CA GLN A 152 6.97 -19.72 -20.64
C GLN A 152 5.54 -19.94 -20.12
N ILE A 153 4.91 -18.88 -19.62
CA ILE A 153 3.56 -18.92 -19.06
C ILE A 153 2.78 -17.71 -19.55
N LEU A 154 1.63 -17.95 -20.19
CA LEU A 154 0.60 -16.94 -20.44
C LEU A 154 -0.14 -16.66 -19.13
N MET A 155 -0.31 -15.39 -18.79
CA MET A 155 -1.18 -14.91 -17.73
C MET A 155 -2.27 -14.05 -18.33
N THR A 156 -3.53 -14.36 -18.00
CA THR A 156 -4.70 -13.65 -18.54
C THR A 156 -5.81 -13.58 -17.51
N GLY A 157 -6.66 -12.56 -17.60
CA GLY A 157 -7.83 -12.43 -16.74
C GLY A 157 -8.39 -11.03 -16.74
N LYS A 158 -9.09 -10.69 -15.66
CA LYS A 158 -9.55 -9.32 -15.40
C LYS A 158 -9.17 -8.90 -14.00
N TRP A 159 -8.54 -7.74 -13.89
CA TRP A 159 -8.06 -7.24 -12.60
C TRP A 159 -9.18 -6.93 -11.58
N ASN A 160 -10.44 -6.92 -12.02
CA ASN A 160 -11.61 -6.74 -11.16
C ASN A 160 -12.38 -8.03 -10.86
N GLU A 161 -11.89 -9.19 -11.30
CA GLU A 161 -12.59 -10.49 -11.19
C GLU A 161 -11.61 -11.60 -10.81
N SER A 162 -10.71 -12.01 -11.70
CA SER A 162 -9.75 -13.08 -11.44
C SER A 162 -8.56 -13.03 -12.40
N MET A 163 -7.49 -13.73 -12.03
CA MET A 163 -6.30 -13.97 -12.86
C MET A 163 -6.08 -15.48 -13.00
N SER A 164 -5.69 -15.89 -14.20
CA SER A 164 -5.37 -17.27 -14.54
C SER A 164 -4.05 -17.35 -15.29
N TYR A 165 -3.50 -18.56 -15.39
CA TYR A 165 -2.27 -18.82 -16.11
C TYR A 165 -2.32 -20.16 -16.87
N GLN A 166 -1.51 -20.27 -17.91
CA GLN A 166 -1.36 -21.49 -18.70
C GLN A 166 0.04 -21.55 -19.32
N PRO A 167 0.72 -22.72 -19.32
CA PRO A 167 1.97 -22.89 -20.05
C PRO A 167 1.79 -22.58 -21.54
N CYS A 168 2.74 -21.87 -22.14
CA CYS A 168 2.71 -21.48 -23.56
C CYS A 168 3.97 -21.88 -24.31
N ASP A 169 3.89 -21.91 -25.64
CA ASP A 169 5.04 -22.06 -26.54
C ASP A 169 5.77 -20.71 -26.77
N MET A 170 6.77 -20.72 -27.66
CA MET A 170 7.59 -19.55 -27.98
C MET A 170 6.81 -18.44 -28.69
N GLU A 171 5.69 -18.78 -29.33
CA GLU A 171 4.75 -17.85 -29.92
C GLU A 171 3.77 -17.24 -28.89
N GLY A 172 3.76 -17.76 -27.66
CA GLY A 172 2.85 -17.35 -26.59
C GLY A 172 1.51 -18.08 -26.64
N GLU A 173 1.36 -19.09 -27.50
CA GLU A 173 0.13 -19.86 -27.61
C GLU A 173 0.08 -20.96 -26.54
N PRO A 174 -1.10 -21.24 -25.95
CA PRO A 174 -1.23 -22.28 -24.95
C PRO A 174 -0.78 -23.67 -25.42
N LEU A 175 -0.01 -24.37 -24.59
CA LEU A 175 0.49 -25.70 -24.95
C LEU A 175 -0.65 -26.72 -25.11
N PRO A 176 -0.63 -27.58 -26.15
CA PRO A 176 -1.67 -28.59 -26.36
C PRO A 176 -1.85 -29.51 -25.14
N GLY A 177 -3.11 -29.71 -24.73
CA GLY A 177 -3.45 -30.58 -23.59
C GLY A 177 -3.26 -29.95 -22.21
N THR A 178 -2.89 -28.67 -22.13
CA THR A 178 -2.93 -27.90 -20.89
C THR A 178 -4.27 -27.19 -20.73
N GLU A 179 -4.61 -26.81 -19.50
CA GLU A 179 -5.83 -26.08 -19.16
C GLU A 179 -5.46 -24.76 -18.49
N LEU A 180 -6.31 -23.76 -18.68
CA LEU A 180 -6.20 -22.47 -18.00
C LEU A 180 -6.54 -22.66 -16.52
N LYS A 181 -5.59 -22.31 -15.63
CA LYS A 181 -5.73 -22.48 -14.18
C LYS A 181 -5.85 -21.13 -13.48
N GLU A 182 -6.85 -20.99 -12.62
CA GLU A 182 -7.00 -19.80 -11.80
C GLU A 182 -5.89 -19.73 -10.73
N VAL A 183 -5.32 -18.55 -10.54
CA VAL A 183 -4.30 -18.26 -9.50
C VAL A 183 -4.82 -17.32 -8.42
N TRP A 184 -5.69 -16.39 -8.80
CA TRP A 184 -6.30 -15.40 -7.90
C TRP A 184 -7.73 -15.10 -8.33
N HIS A 185 -8.60 -14.87 -7.35
CA HIS A 185 -9.99 -14.44 -7.53
C HIS A 185 -10.30 -13.34 -6.50
N ILE A 186 -11.04 -12.32 -6.92
CA ILE A 186 -11.44 -11.23 -6.05
C ILE A 186 -12.34 -11.74 -4.91
N ALA A 187 -12.16 -11.19 -3.71
CA ALA A 187 -12.98 -11.54 -2.56
C ALA A 187 -14.37 -10.90 -2.67
N ASP A 188 -15.37 -11.55 -2.06
CA ASP A 188 -16.68 -10.94 -1.89
C ASP A 188 -16.55 -9.59 -1.13
N ALA A 189 -17.38 -8.62 -1.53
CA ALA A 189 -17.44 -7.31 -0.88
C ALA A 189 -18.86 -7.04 -0.32
N PRO A 190 -18.99 -6.21 0.73
CA PRO A 190 -20.29 -5.81 1.24
C PRO A 190 -21.19 -5.22 0.14
N LYS A 191 -22.43 -5.73 0.05
CA LYS A 191 -23.42 -5.23 -0.91
C LYS A 191 -23.84 -3.81 -0.53
N ASN A 192 -23.87 -2.91 -1.52
CA ASN A 192 -24.27 -1.51 -1.36
C ASN A 192 -23.42 -0.70 -0.37
N ASP A 193 -22.14 -1.05 -0.21
CA ASP A 193 -21.23 -0.22 0.56
C ASP A 193 -21.12 1.20 -0.03
N LYS A 194 -21.26 2.22 0.83
CA LYS A 194 -21.28 3.63 0.42
C LYS A 194 -19.99 4.06 -0.29
N PHE A 195 -18.85 3.53 0.15
CA PHE A 195 -17.53 3.89 -0.36
C PHE A 195 -16.89 2.75 -1.18
N GLN A 196 -17.67 1.69 -1.45
CA GLN A 196 -17.26 0.49 -2.16
C GLN A 196 -16.05 -0.19 -1.48
N TYR A 197 -15.99 -0.15 -0.15
CA TYR A 197 -14.97 -0.85 0.63
C TYR A 197 -15.18 -2.36 0.62
N THR A 198 -14.08 -3.11 0.55
CA THR A 198 -14.06 -4.56 0.81
C THR A 198 -14.20 -4.85 2.29
N TYR A 199 -14.46 -6.10 2.65
CA TYR A 199 -14.40 -6.51 4.05
C TYR A 199 -13.01 -6.28 4.64
N PHE A 200 -11.94 -6.46 3.86
CA PHE A 200 -10.58 -6.12 4.29
C PHE A 200 -10.43 -4.63 4.58
N ALA A 201 -10.86 -3.75 3.66
CA ALA A 201 -10.78 -2.30 3.86
C ALA A 201 -11.56 -1.81 5.11
N HIS A 202 -12.73 -2.40 5.39
CA HIS A 202 -13.46 -2.16 6.65
C HIS A 202 -12.70 -2.67 7.87
N LYS A 203 -12.20 -3.91 7.79
CA LYS A 203 -11.47 -4.56 8.87
C LYS A 203 -10.26 -3.73 9.29
N ILE A 204 -9.42 -3.33 8.35
CA ILE A 204 -8.16 -2.64 8.64
C ILE A 204 -8.36 -1.18 9.10
N ASN A 205 -9.51 -0.57 8.82
CA ASN A 205 -9.88 0.76 9.32
C ASN A 205 -10.58 0.72 10.70
N SER A 206 -11.07 -0.45 11.13
CA SER A 206 -11.72 -0.60 12.43
C SER A 206 -10.71 -0.49 13.58
N PHE A 207 -11.17 0.07 14.71
CA PHE A 207 -10.44 0.00 15.97
C PHE A 207 -10.38 -1.41 16.55
N ASP A 208 -11.28 -2.31 16.14
CA ASP A 208 -11.30 -3.71 16.63
C ASP A 208 -10.06 -4.50 16.17
N THR A 209 -9.40 -4.04 15.10
CA THR A 209 -8.15 -4.62 14.59
C THR A 209 -6.96 -3.69 14.75
N ALA A 210 -7.14 -2.56 15.44
CA ALA A 210 -6.05 -1.67 15.76
C ALA A 210 -5.06 -2.39 16.70
N PRO A 211 -3.75 -2.22 16.50
CA PRO A 211 -2.77 -2.72 17.44
C PRO A 211 -2.95 -2.14 18.84
N LYS A 212 -2.57 -2.91 19.86
CA LYS A 212 -2.47 -2.38 21.24
C LYS A 212 -1.42 -1.27 21.27
N ARG A 213 -1.72 -0.21 22.03
CA ARG A 213 -0.91 1.02 22.11
C ARG A 213 -0.63 1.62 20.73
N LEU A 214 -1.72 1.92 20.03
CA LEU A 214 -1.70 2.59 18.74
C LEU A 214 -0.87 3.87 18.80
N LEU A 215 -0.06 4.13 17.79
CA LEU A 215 0.67 5.38 17.65
C LEU A 215 -0.31 6.57 17.61
N ALA A 216 0.02 7.67 18.29
CA ALA A 216 -0.77 8.90 18.23
C ALA A 216 -0.86 9.48 16.80
N SER A 217 0.09 9.13 15.93
CA SER A 217 0.11 9.49 14.53
C SER A 217 -0.75 8.59 13.64
N ASP A 218 -1.39 7.53 14.16
CA ASP A 218 -2.13 6.56 13.33
C ASP A 218 -3.39 7.16 12.69
N SER A 219 -3.57 6.90 11.39
CA SER A 219 -4.71 7.40 10.60
C SER A 219 -6.08 7.02 11.16
N ARG A 220 -6.21 5.96 11.97
CA ARG A 220 -7.49 5.61 12.61
C ARG A 220 -7.93 6.70 13.59
N LEU A 221 -7.01 7.42 14.22
CA LEU A 221 -7.32 8.48 15.19
C LEU A 221 -7.74 9.80 14.52
N ARG A 222 -7.59 9.92 13.19
CA ARG A 222 -7.79 11.16 12.46
C ARG A 222 -9.26 11.65 12.55
N PRO A 223 -9.53 12.83 13.15
CA PRO A 223 -10.89 13.23 13.53
C PRO A 223 -11.82 13.57 12.34
N ASP A 224 -11.28 14.11 11.25
CA ASP A 224 -12.03 14.40 10.02
C ASP A 224 -12.48 13.11 9.31
N ARG A 225 -11.62 12.09 9.27
CA ARG A 225 -11.93 10.73 8.79
C ARG A 225 -13.01 10.07 9.65
N CYS A 226 -12.83 10.07 10.97
CA CYS A 226 -13.81 9.51 11.92
C CYS A 226 -15.19 10.18 11.81
N ALA A 227 -15.24 11.49 11.57
CA ALA A 227 -16.50 12.20 11.35
C ALA A 227 -17.16 11.81 10.01
N LEU A 228 -16.36 11.65 8.94
CA LEU A 228 -16.87 11.22 7.63
C LEU A 228 -17.47 9.81 7.69
N GLU A 229 -16.78 8.90 8.38
CA GLU A 229 -17.23 7.51 8.58
C GLU A 229 -18.59 7.44 9.29
N LYS A 230 -18.82 8.34 10.26
CA LYS A 230 -20.12 8.50 10.96
C LYS A 230 -21.18 9.27 10.15
N GLY A 231 -20.84 9.75 8.94
CA GLY A 231 -21.73 10.52 8.08
C GLY A 231 -21.88 11.99 8.45
N ASP A 232 -21.09 12.51 9.40
CA ASP A 232 -21.10 13.92 9.81
C ASP A 232 -20.19 14.75 8.91
N LEU A 233 -20.73 15.16 7.75
CA LEU A 233 -20.00 15.92 6.74
C LEU A 233 -19.57 17.31 7.24
N SER A 234 -20.39 17.94 8.10
CA SER A 234 -20.10 19.27 8.66
C SER A 234 -18.88 19.21 9.58
N LYS A 235 -18.89 18.27 10.53
CA LYS A 235 -17.76 18.05 11.42
C LYS A 235 -16.52 17.59 10.67
N SER A 236 -16.66 16.71 9.67
CA SER A 236 -15.53 16.28 8.84
C SER A 236 -14.87 17.46 8.14
N GLY A 237 -15.64 18.37 7.56
CA GLY A 237 -15.12 19.59 6.93
C GLY A 237 -14.41 20.52 7.92
N ALA A 238 -15.00 20.72 9.11
CA ALA A 238 -14.40 21.57 10.15
C ALA A 238 -13.07 21.02 10.68
N GLU A 239 -13.02 19.71 11.00
CA GLU A 239 -11.81 19.05 11.47
C GLU A 239 -10.72 19.01 10.40
N LYS A 240 -11.09 18.84 9.12
CA LYS A 240 -10.13 18.89 8.00
C LYS A 240 -9.46 20.26 7.93
N SER A 241 -10.22 21.34 7.98
CA SER A 241 -9.69 22.70 8.00
C SER A 241 -8.76 22.92 9.20
N ARG A 242 -9.18 22.48 10.39
CA ARG A 242 -8.38 22.56 11.62
C ARG A 242 -7.04 21.83 11.49
N LEU A 243 -7.03 20.60 10.97
CA LEU A 243 -5.81 19.81 10.79
C LEU A 243 -4.87 20.43 9.76
N GLU A 244 -5.40 20.91 8.63
CA GLU A 244 -4.59 21.59 7.62
C GLU A 244 -3.98 22.91 8.15
N GLU A 245 -4.72 23.67 8.95
CA GLU A 245 -4.19 24.87 9.62
C GLU A 245 -3.11 24.54 10.65
N ARG A 246 -3.30 23.49 11.45
CA ARG A 246 -2.27 22.98 12.37
C ARG A 246 -1.01 22.57 11.61
N GLN A 247 -1.13 21.86 10.49
CA GLN A 247 0.02 21.50 9.67
C GLN A 247 0.76 22.72 9.11
N ARG A 248 0.02 23.75 8.66
CA ARG A 248 0.64 25.02 8.20
C ARG A 248 1.31 25.78 9.34
N ALA A 249 0.75 25.74 10.54
CA ALA A 249 1.36 26.36 11.72
C ALA A 249 2.63 25.64 12.15
N GLU A 250 2.60 24.31 12.23
CA GLU A 250 3.77 23.46 12.51
C GLU A 250 4.88 23.72 11.51
N LYS A 251 4.59 23.72 10.21
CA LYS A 251 5.58 24.00 9.16
C LYS A 251 6.28 25.34 9.38
N ARG A 252 5.51 26.41 9.67
CA ARG A 252 6.05 27.74 9.95
C ARG A 252 6.96 27.75 11.18
N GLU A 253 6.57 27.04 12.23
CA GLU A 253 7.38 26.93 13.45
C GLU A 253 8.68 26.18 13.20
N ARG A 254 8.62 25.06 12.48
CA ARG A 254 9.77 24.24 12.10
C ARG A 254 10.76 25.02 11.22
N GLU A 255 10.27 25.74 10.21
CA GLU A 255 11.08 26.62 9.37
C GLU A 255 11.72 27.76 10.16
N ALA A 256 10.97 28.39 11.07
CA ALA A 256 11.48 29.47 11.93
C ALA A 256 12.58 28.99 12.89
N LYS A 257 12.56 27.72 13.29
CA LYS A 257 13.59 27.07 14.11
C LYS A 257 14.74 26.48 13.29
N HIS A 258 14.71 26.58 11.96
CA HIS A 258 15.66 25.92 11.06
C HIS A 258 15.75 24.40 11.29
N HIS A 259 14.64 23.79 11.68
CA HIS A 259 14.55 22.34 11.87
C HIS A 259 14.10 21.67 10.56
N GLU A 260 14.72 20.55 10.22
CA GLU A 260 14.29 19.70 9.11
C GLU A 260 13.34 18.62 9.62
N PHE A 261 12.40 18.17 8.78
CA PHE A 261 11.56 17.02 9.13
C PHE A 261 12.31 15.75 8.77
N THR A 262 12.37 14.82 9.72
CA THR A 262 12.91 13.48 9.49
C THR A 262 11.81 12.47 9.84
N PRO A 263 11.46 11.56 8.92
CA PRO A 263 10.52 10.51 9.22
C PRO A 263 11.02 9.62 10.37
N ARG A 264 10.11 9.06 11.16
CA ARG A 264 10.45 8.25 12.34
C ARG A 264 10.88 6.83 11.95
N TRP A 265 10.16 6.22 11.00
CA TRP A 265 10.26 4.80 10.69
C TRP A 265 10.99 4.49 9.39
N PHE A 266 11.34 5.53 8.64
CA PHE A 266 12.00 5.42 7.34
C PHE A 266 13.14 6.42 7.23
N ASP A 267 14.26 5.97 6.69
CA ASP A 267 15.42 6.81 6.43
C ASP A 267 15.49 7.14 4.92
N LEU A 268 15.80 8.39 4.58
CA LEU A 268 16.07 8.79 3.21
C LEU A 268 17.39 8.15 2.75
N THR A 269 17.36 7.51 1.57
CA THR A 269 18.54 6.85 1.00
C THR A 269 19.25 7.74 -0.03
N GLU A 270 20.46 7.35 -0.44
CA GLU A 270 21.14 7.94 -1.60
C GLU A 270 20.56 7.46 -2.94
N GLU A 271 19.65 6.48 -2.91
CA GLU A 271 19.03 5.94 -4.11
C GLU A 271 17.95 6.87 -4.66
N VAL A 272 17.96 7.02 -5.98
CA VAL A 272 16.91 7.71 -6.72
C VAL A 272 16.32 6.77 -7.76
N THR A 273 14.98 6.77 -7.84
CA THR A 273 14.26 6.06 -8.90
C THR A 273 13.96 7.05 -10.03
N PRO A 274 14.49 6.85 -11.26
CA PRO A 274 14.16 7.68 -12.40
C PRO A 274 12.70 7.52 -12.79
N THR A 275 12.03 8.63 -13.07
CA THR A 275 10.63 8.62 -13.50
C THR A 275 10.44 9.54 -14.71
N PRO A 276 9.37 9.38 -15.49
CA PRO A 276 9.06 10.31 -16.59
C PRO A 276 8.91 11.78 -16.15
N TRP A 277 8.86 12.05 -14.85
CA TRP A 277 8.69 13.38 -14.27
C TRP A 277 9.86 13.84 -13.40
N GLY A 278 11.02 13.19 -13.55
CA GLY A 278 12.23 13.45 -12.76
C GLY A 278 12.47 12.38 -11.70
N ASP A 279 13.61 12.50 -11.04
CA ASP A 279 14.05 11.52 -10.05
C ASP A 279 13.18 11.56 -8.80
N LEU A 280 12.95 10.39 -8.22
CA LEU A 280 12.21 10.20 -6.99
C LEU A 280 13.16 9.69 -5.89
N GLU A 281 13.20 10.42 -4.79
CA GLU A 281 13.84 10.00 -3.55
C GLU A 281 13.25 8.68 -3.05
N VAL A 282 14.11 7.77 -2.60
CA VAL A 282 13.71 6.49 -2.04
C VAL A 282 13.91 6.48 -0.53
N TYR A 283 12.89 6.01 0.19
CA TYR A 283 12.91 5.85 1.64
C TYR A 283 12.97 4.37 1.98
N GLN A 284 13.88 4.00 2.88
CA GLN A 284 14.08 2.63 3.35
C GLN A 284 13.59 2.49 4.79
N TYR A 285 12.92 1.37 5.07
CA TYR A 285 12.52 1.03 6.43
C TYR A 285 13.72 0.85 7.36
N ASN A 286 13.69 1.48 8.53
CA ASN A 286 14.84 1.53 9.45
C ASN A 286 14.77 0.57 10.65
N ASN A 287 13.81 -0.37 10.64
CA ASN A 287 13.54 -1.36 11.71
C ASN A 287 13.14 -0.81 13.09
N LYS A 288 13.16 0.51 13.32
CA LYS A 288 12.82 1.09 14.63
C LYS A 288 11.37 0.81 15.04
N TYR A 289 10.47 0.60 14.09
CA TYR A 289 9.09 0.25 14.40
C TYR A 289 8.97 -1.18 14.94
N ASN A 290 9.77 -2.13 14.47
CA ASN A 290 9.85 -3.48 15.03
C ASN A 290 10.39 -3.46 16.46
N GLU A 291 11.42 -2.65 16.73
CA GLU A 291 11.95 -2.44 18.07
C GLU A 291 10.87 -1.85 19.00
N HIS A 292 10.12 -0.85 18.52
CA HIS A 292 8.98 -0.28 19.24
C HIS A 292 7.92 -1.35 19.54
N ARG A 293 7.53 -2.18 18.57
CA ARG A 293 6.56 -3.25 18.76
C ARG A 293 7.04 -4.31 19.75
N ALA A 294 8.30 -4.74 19.66
CA ALA A 294 8.89 -5.66 20.61
C ALA A 294 8.88 -5.10 22.04
N ALA A 295 9.18 -3.81 22.21
CA ALA A 295 9.11 -3.13 23.51
C ALA A 295 7.66 -3.09 24.05
N VAL A 296 6.68 -2.73 23.21
CA VAL A 296 5.25 -2.74 23.58
C VAL A 296 4.81 -4.13 24.02
N ASP A 297 5.13 -5.17 23.24
CA ASP A 297 4.71 -6.55 23.52
C ASP A 297 5.41 -7.14 24.75
N SER A 298 6.63 -6.69 25.07
CA SER A 298 7.37 -7.08 26.28
C SER A 298 6.91 -6.39 27.57
N SER A 299 6.16 -5.29 27.45
CA SER A 299 5.75 -4.49 28.60
C SER A 299 4.41 -5.00 29.15
N ASP A 300 4.46 -5.69 30.29
CA ASP A 300 3.32 -6.30 31.01
C ASP A 300 2.27 -5.32 31.56
N SER A 301 2.18 -4.07 31.07
CA SER A 301 1.18 -3.14 31.59
C SER A 301 -0.23 -3.57 31.14
N ILE A 302 -1.00 -4.07 32.09
CA ILE A 302 -2.41 -4.49 31.95
C ILE A 302 -3.34 -3.28 31.69
N ASP A 303 -2.83 -2.06 31.76
CA ASP A 303 -3.62 -0.87 31.46
C ASP A 303 -3.96 -0.84 29.96
N GLU A 304 -5.17 -1.34 29.65
CA GLU A 304 -5.84 -1.10 28.38
C GLU A 304 -6.01 0.41 28.21
N VAL A 305 -5.03 1.06 27.57
CA VAL A 305 -5.20 2.42 27.09
C VAL A 305 -6.36 2.38 26.10
N ASP A 306 -7.50 2.98 26.46
CA ASP A 306 -8.61 3.13 25.53
C ASP A 306 -8.11 3.94 24.33
N VAL A 307 -7.97 3.25 23.20
CA VAL A 307 -7.44 3.81 21.96
C VAL A 307 -8.26 5.03 21.51
N LYS A 308 -9.52 5.13 21.94
CA LYS A 308 -10.41 6.27 21.66
C LYS A 308 -10.03 7.54 22.42
N LEU A 309 -9.20 7.45 23.46
CA LEU A 309 -8.69 8.59 24.24
C LEU A 309 -7.38 9.15 23.70
N ILE A 310 -6.72 8.45 22.77
CA ILE A 310 -5.47 8.91 22.15
C ILE A 310 -5.79 10.08 21.23
N GLU A 311 -5.23 11.26 21.53
CA GLU A 311 -5.35 12.41 20.64
C GLU A 311 -4.45 12.23 19.41
N PHE A 312 -5.03 12.38 18.21
CA PHE A 312 -4.26 12.35 16.97
C PHE A 312 -3.19 13.46 16.95
N ASN A 313 -1.93 13.03 16.88
CA ASN A 313 -0.77 13.90 16.83
C ASN A 313 0.32 13.31 15.92
N PRO A 314 0.40 13.73 14.64
CA PRO A 314 1.41 13.26 13.70
C PRO A 314 2.78 13.94 13.87
N TRP A 315 2.89 14.96 14.74
CA TRP A 315 4.07 15.81 14.89
C TRP A 315 4.78 15.57 16.22
N GLN A 316 4.92 14.31 16.63
CA GLN A 316 5.65 13.95 17.85
C GLN A 316 7.16 14.20 17.68
N TYR A 317 7.55 15.47 17.60
CA TYR A 317 8.93 15.91 17.48
C TYR A 317 9.59 15.91 18.85
N GLY A 318 10.35 14.86 19.14
CA GLY A 318 11.29 14.83 20.26
C GLY A 318 11.23 13.54 21.08
N ASN A 319 12.32 12.79 21.00
CA ASN A 319 12.79 11.79 21.97
C ASN A 319 11.90 10.56 22.25
N LEU A 320 12.22 9.48 21.55
CA LEU A 320 12.01 8.09 22.01
C LEU A 320 12.58 7.80 23.41
N SER A 321 13.47 8.66 23.94
CA SER A 321 13.99 8.52 25.31
C SER A 321 13.02 9.02 26.39
N ALA A 322 11.84 9.53 26.01
CA ALA A 322 10.84 10.07 26.94
C ALA A 322 9.43 9.45 26.79
N GLU A 323 9.24 8.45 25.92
CA GLU A 323 8.02 7.63 25.79
C GLU A 323 8.30 6.18 26.20
#